data_AF-X1R507-F1
#
_entry.id   AF-X1R507-F1
#
_cell.length_a   1.000
_cell.length_b   1.000
_cell.length_c   1.000
_cell.angle_alpha   90.00
_cell.angle_beta   90.00
_cell.angle_gamma   90.00
#
_symmetry.space_group_name_H-M   'P 1'
#
loop_
_entity.id
_entity.type
_entity.pdbx_description
1 polymer ?
#
loop_
_entity_poly.entity_id
_entity_poly.type
_entity_poly.pdbx_seq_one_letter_code
_entity_poly.pdbx_strand_id
1 'polypeptide(L)' 'TISQAIKHFTKPRGEFTLVIEGKGKRDKPQLTEDIEKQLHYMYQSGVTAKEAIAKISGETGLPRKELYRAWLRLDKGL' A
#
# COMPACT_ATOMS: atom_id res chain seq x y z
N THR A 1 -20.69 13.32 5.56
CA THR A 1 -20.47 12.73 6.91
C THR A 1 -21.80 12.31 7.52
N ILE A 2 -21.80 11.46 8.56
CA ILE A 2 -23.03 11.06 9.28
C ILE A 2 -23.79 12.31 9.75
N SER A 3 -23.09 13.33 10.23
CA SER A 3 -23.66 14.60 10.68
C SER A 3 -24.40 15.37 9.57
N GLN A 4 -24.00 15.23 8.30
CA GLN A 4 -24.72 15.85 7.17
C GLN A 4 -25.98 15.04 6.81
N ALA A 5 -25.92 13.71 6.87
CA ALA A 5 -27.08 12.86 6.62
C ALA A 5 -28.19 13.11 7.65
N ILE A 6 -27.83 13.22 8.94
CA ILE A 6 -28.78 13.55 10.02
C ILE A 6 -29.46 14.92 9.80
N LYS A 7 -28.72 15.92 9.29
CA LYS A 7 -29.27 17.25 8.99
C LYS A 7 -30.19 17.25 7.77
N HIS A 8 -29.97 16.37 6.80
CA HIS A 8 -30.72 16.33 5.55
C HIS A 8 -32.01 15.52 5.67
N PHE A 9 -31.99 14.44 6.46
CA PHE A 9 -33.13 13.53 6.64
C PHE A 9 -33.83 13.77 7.99
N THR A 10 -34.44 14.94 8.14
CA THR A 10 -35.12 15.35 9.40
C THR A 10 -36.50 14.70 9.61
N LYS A 11 -37.11 14.14 8.56
CA LYS A 11 -38.38 13.39 8.62
C LYS A 11 -38.33 12.15 7.71
N PRO A 12 -37.61 11.08 8.08
CA PRO A 12 -37.60 9.86 7.29
C PRO A 12 -38.99 9.22 7.31
N ARG A 13 -39.48 8.78 6.14
CA ARG A 13 -40.68 7.94 6.02
C ARG A 13 -40.22 6.53 5.66
N GLY A 14 -40.39 5.58 6.58
CA GLY A 14 -39.93 4.19 6.42
C GLY A 14 -38.49 3.95 6.91
N GLU A 15 -37.99 2.74 6.71
CA GLU A 15 -36.61 2.35 7.05
C GLU A 15 -35.65 2.73 5.91
N PHE A 16 -34.47 3.22 6.26
CA PHE A 16 -33.37 3.40 5.31
C PHE A 16 -32.04 2.98 5.94
N THR A 17 -31.20 2.32 5.15
CA THR A 17 -29.90 1.81 5.60
C THR A 17 -28.80 2.72 5.08
N LEU A 18 -28.01 3.29 5.98
CA LEU A 18 -26.79 4.04 5.63
C LEU A 18 -25.58 3.11 5.70
N VAL A 19 -25.01 2.77 4.54
CA VAL A 19 -23.75 2.02 4.48
C VAL A 19 -22.60 2.99 4.66
N ILE A 20 -21.90 2.88 5.79
CA ILE A 20 -20.71 3.67 6.08
C ILE A 20 -19.51 2.79 5.78
N GLU A 21 -18.65 3.23 4.86
CA GLU A 21 -17.36 2.58 4.66
C GLU A 21 -16.54 2.68 5.95
N GLY A 22 -16.20 1.52 6.53
CA GLY A 22 -15.35 1.46 7.72
C GLY A 22 -14.03 2.17 7.46
N LYS A 23 -13.44 2.77 8.50
CA LYS A 23 -12.19 3.55 8.46
C LYS A 23 -11.19 2.90 7.50
N GLY A 24 -11.05 3.47 6.30
CA GLY A 24 -10.18 2.98 5.24
C GLY A 24 -8.81 2.68 5.85
N LYS A 25 -8.31 1.48 5.53
CA LYS A 25 -7.07 0.87 6.02
C LYS A 25 -6.03 1.90 6.47
N ARG A 26 -5.47 1.71 7.67
CA ARG A 26 -4.15 2.27 8.03
C ARG A 26 -3.27 2.15 6.80
N ASP A 27 -2.72 3.27 6.32
CA ASP A 27 -1.95 3.34 5.09
C ASP A 27 -1.09 2.08 4.99
N LYS A 28 -1.43 1.22 4.02
CA LYS A 28 -0.59 0.07 3.74
C LYS A 28 0.80 0.63 3.45
N PRO A 29 1.89 0.05 3.98
CA PRO A 29 3.21 0.44 3.54
C PRO A 29 3.21 0.40 2.01
N GLN A 30 3.57 1.51 1.38
CA GLN A 30 3.61 1.67 -0.07
C GLN A 30 5.07 1.68 -0.52
N LEU A 31 5.29 1.22 -1.74
CA LEU A 31 6.59 1.35 -2.38
C LEU A 31 6.88 2.84 -2.61
N THR A 32 7.90 3.36 -1.96
CA THR A 32 8.36 4.75 -2.12
C THR A 32 9.59 4.81 -3.01
N GLU A 33 9.90 5.99 -3.52
CA GLU A 33 11.07 6.21 -4.38
C GLU A 33 12.40 5.87 -3.67
N ASP A 34 12.49 6.10 -2.35
CA ASP A 34 13.66 5.72 -1.55
C ASP A 34 13.85 4.20 -1.47
N ILE A 35 12.75 3.45 -1.36
CA ILE A 35 12.78 1.99 -1.35
C ILE A 35 13.18 1.45 -2.74
N GLU A 36 12.72 2.09 -3.81
CA GLU A 36 13.16 1.75 -5.18
C GLU A 36 14.66 2.04 -5.39
N LYS A 37 15.16 3.18 -4.91
CA LYS A 37 16.60 3.50 -4.93
C LYS A 37 17.41 2.47 -4.14
N GLN A 38 16.93 2.05 -2.97
CA GLN A 38 17.59 1.03 -2.16
C GLN A 38 17.61 -0.34 -2.86
N LEU A 39 16.49 -0.77 -3.45
CA LEU A 39 16.44 -2.00 -4.27
C LEU A 39 17.42 -1.92 -5.44
N HIS A 40 17.47 -0.78 -6.14
CA HIS A 40 18.38 -0.57 -7.27
C HIS A 40 19.85 -0.61 -6.86
N TYR A 41 20.22 0.01 -5.73
CA TYR A 41 21.57 -0.09 -5.19
C TYR A 41 21.96 -1.54 -4.86
N MET A 42 21.04 -2.30 -4.22
CA MET A 42 21.28 -3.71 -3.91
C MET A 42 21.42 -4.55 -5.19
N TYR A 43 20.61 -4.27 -6.21
CA TYR A 43 20.71 -4.90 -7.53
C TYR A 43 22.07 -4.64 -8.18
N GLN A 44 22.52 -3.38 -8.23
CA GLN A 44 23.84 -3.00 -8.76
C GLN A 44 25.00 -3.59 -7.96
N SER A 45 24.80 -3.82 -6.67
CA SER A 45 25.79 -4.45 -5.78
C SER A 45 25.85 -5.98 -5.92
N GLY A 46 25.06 -6.57 -6.82
CA GLY A 46 25.03 -8.02 -7.06
C GLY A 46 24.30 -8.82 -5.97
N VAL A 47 23.52 -8.16 -5.10
CA VAL A 47 22.73 -8.84 -4.08
C VAL A 47 21.61 -9.64 -4.74
N THR A 48 21.32 -10.83 -4.23
CA THR A 48 20.24 -11.64 -4.79
C THR A 48 18.86 -11.04 -4.50
N ALA A 49 17.91 -11.24 -5.41
CA ALA A 49 16.53 -10.79 -5.21
C ALA A 49 15.95 -11.27 -3.87
N LYS A 50 16.24 -12.52 -3.50
CA LYS A 50 15.76 -13.14 -2.26
C LYS A 50 16.23 -12.38 -1.02
N GLU A 51 17.50 -12.00 -0.97
CA GLU A 51 18.11 -11.29 0.16
C GLU A 51 17.61 -9.85 0.23
N ALA A 52 17.59 -9.14 -0.90
CA ALA A 52 17.12 -7.76 -0.97
C ALA A 52 15.64 -7.65 -0.51
N ILE A 53 14.78 -8.53 -1.01
CA ILE A 53 13.36 -8.56 -0.65
C ILE A 53 13.18 -8.94 0.82
N ALA A 54 13.97 -9.88 1.34
CA ALA A 54 13.90 -10.27 2.75
C ALA A 54 14.26 -9.11 3.68
N LYS A 55 15.33 -8.38 3.36
CA LYS A 55 15.79 -7.22 4.13
C LYS A 55 14.75 -6.11 4.13
N ILE A 56 14.34 -5.64 2.95
CA ILE A 56 13.43 -4.50 2.85
C ILE A 56 12.03 -4.84 3.37
N SER A 57 11.54 -6.06 3.16
CA SER A 57 10.25 -6.49 3.74
C SER A 57 10.29 -6.48 5.27
N GLY A 58 11.42 -6.86 5.87
CA GLY A 58 11.61 -6.80 7.32
C GLY A 58 11.69 -5.37 7.88
N GLU A 59 12.37 -4.47 7.18
CA GLU A 59 12.56 -3.07 7.58
C GLU A 59 11.28 -2.22 7.40
N THR A 60 10.54 -2.44 6.31
CA THR A 60 9.43 -1.56 5.88
C THR A 60 8.04 -2.16 6.10
N GLY A 61 7.97 -3.47 6.37
CA GLY A 61 6.71 -4.21 6.40
C GLY A 61 6.05 -4.37 5.03
N LEU A 62 6.73 -4.00 3.94
CA LEU A 62 6.17 -4.14 2.60
C LEU A 62 5.92 -5.61 2.23
N PRO A 63 4.82 -5.89 1.50
CA PRO A 63 4.58 -7.23 0.98
C PRO A 63 5.71 -7.66 0.05
N ARG A 64 6.29 -8.85 0.29
CA ARG A 64 7.35 -9.43 -0.55
C ARG A 64 6.98 -9.48 -2.04
N LYS A 65 5.69 -9.67 -2.34
CA LYS A 65 5.16 -9.69 -3.71
C LYS A 65 5.35 -8.35 -4.44
N GLU A 66 5.20 -7.23 -3.74
CA GLU A 66 5.38 -5.89 -4.32
C GLU A 66 6.85 -5.60 -4.57
N LEU A 67 7.71 -5.90 -3.60
CA LEU A 67 9.16 -5.78 -3.74
C LEU A 67 9.71 -6.66 -4.87
N TYR A 68 9.20 -7.89 -5.02
CA TYR A 68 9.59 -8.77 -6.12
C TYR A 68 9.22 -8.20 -7.49
N ARG A 69 8.03 -7.58 -7.62
CA ARG A 69 7.62 -6.93 -8.87
C ARG A 69 8.51 -5.73 -9.19
N ALA A 70 8.86 -4.93 -8.20
CA ALA A 70 9.78 -3.81 -8.37
C ALA A 70 11.16 -4.31 -8.83
N TRP A 71 11.68 -5.36 -8.18
CA TRP A 71 12.95 -5.99 -8.55
C TRP A 71 12.99 -6.47 -10.01
N LEU A 72 11.93 -7.11 -10.48
CA LEU A 72 11.83 -7.57 -11.88
C LEU A 72 11.84 -6.43 -12.91
N ARG A 73 11.45 -5.20 -12.53
CA ARG A 73 11.56 -4.04 -13.42
C ARG A 73 13.02 -3.62 -13.60
N LEU A 74 13.80 -3.67 -12.50
CA LEU A 74 15.23 -3.38 -12.51
C LEU A 74 16.02 -4.35 -13.40
N ASP A 75 15.70 -5.65 -13.31
CA ASP A 75 16.31 -6.70 -14.12
C ASP A 75 16.02 -6.53 -15.63
N LYS A 76 14.82 -6.08 -15.96
CA LYS A 76 14.40 -5.86 -17.36
C LYS A 76 14.85 -4.53 -17.96
N GLY A 77 15.52 -3.66 -17.18
CA GLY A 77 15.93 -2.32 -17.61
C GLY A 77 14.75 -1.42 -18.00
N LEU A 78 13.58 -1.64 -17.40
CA LEU A 78 12.34 -0.89 -17.65
C LEU A 78 12.14 0.25 -16.65
#